data_AF-A0A7S1UD31-F1
#
_entry.id   AF-A0A7S1UD31-F1
#
_cell.length_a   1.000
_cell.length_b   1.000
_cell.length_c   1.000
_cell.angle_alpha   90.00
_cell.angle_beta   90.00
_cell.angle_gamma   90.00
#
_symmetry.space_group_name_H-M   'P 1'
#
loop_
_entity.id
_entity.type
_entity.pdbx_description
1 polymer ?
#
loop_
_entity_poly.entity_id
_entity_poly.type
_entity_poly.pdbx_seq_one_letter_code
_entity_poly.pdbx_strand_id
1 'polypeptide(L)'
;PSPSPSLGPSPSRSPSLNLNPNPWTMRRSLGRALVGRRPAAAAQPRRYLNLHEFQSKALLARFGVPVQPGRAAMTGVTGRMVAEELLEQDETSEFVVKAQIHAGGRGKGDFTNGFRGGVHMARLPGEVHQLCDAMLGQRLVTKQTGPEGELCSAGLVPRQGGIAS
;
A
#
# COMPACT_ATOMS: atom_id res chain seq x y z
N PRO A 1 -55.48 -15.93 -41.14
CA PRO A 1 -56.33 -17.10 -41.48
C PRO A 1 -55.75 -18.36 -40.82
N SER A 2 -56.43 -18.86 -39.79
CA SER A 2 -56.33 -20.20 -39.19
C SER A 2 -56.70 -21.30 -40.23
N PRO A 3 -56.42 -22.62 -40.04
CA PRO A 3 -56.55 -23.39 -38.78
C PRO A 3 -55.55 -24.55 -38.52
N SER A 4 -55.65 -25.11 -37.30
CA SER A 4 -55.17 -26.43 -36.79
C SER A 4 -55.91 -27.62 -37.48
N PRO A 5 -55.78 -28.96 -37.16
CA PRO A 5 -55.41 -29.62 -35.88
C PRO A 5 -54.72 -31.03 -35.89
N SER A 6 -54.48 -31.56 -34.68
CA SER A 6 -54.60 -32.97 -34.18
C SER A 6 -53.68 -34.12 -34.68
N LEU A 7 -53.04 -34.84 -33.73
CA LEU A 7 -53.29 -36.27 -33.35
C LEU A 7 -52.17 -36.81 -32.41
N GLY A 8 -52.53 -37.51 -31.31
CA GLY A 8 -51.64 -38.39 -30.50
C GLY A 8 -51.91 -39.88 -30.79
N PRO A 9 -51.62 -40.89 -29.90
CA PRO A 9 -50.61 -41.07 -28.83
C PRO A 9 -49.85 -42.46 -28.86
N SER A 10 -48.95 -42.69 -27.86
CA SER A 10 -48.48 -44.00 -27.28
C SER A 10 -47.39 -44.87 -27.98
N PRO A 11 -46.72 -45.83 -27.27
CA PRO A 11 -46.13 -45.80 -25.91
C PRO A 11 -44.73 -46.48 -25.81
N SER A 12 -44.21 -46.59 -24.58
CA SER A 12 -43.25 -47.60 -24.08
C SER A 12 -41.73 -47.34 -24.17
N ARG A 13 -41.13 -46.96 -23.03
CA ARG A 13 -40.25 -47.85 -22.24
C ARG A 13 -39.69 -47.10 -21.04
N SER A 14 -40.17 -47.45 -19.86
CA SER A 14 -39.42 -47.40 -18.60
C SER A 14 -38.22 -48.37 -18.72
N PRO A 15 -37.13 -48.22 -17.94
CA PRO A 15 -37.23 -48.46 -16.50
C PRO A 15 -36.35 -47.59 -15.59
N SER A 16 -36.53 -47.84 -14.30
CA SER A 16 -35.55 -47.69 -13.21
C SER A 16 -35.26 -46.28 -12.70
N LEU A 17 -36.20 -45.83 -11.86
CA LEU A 17 -35.95 -45.34 -10.50
C LEU A 17 -34.50 -45.56 -10.03
N ASN A 18 -33.80 -44.45 -9.79
CA ASN A 18 -32.85 -44.40 -8.70
C ASN A 18 -33.17 -43.17 -7.84
N LEU A 19 -33.78 -43.45 -6.69
CA LEU A 19 -34.01 -42.49 -5.61
C LEU A 19 -32.70 -42.27 -4.86
N ASN A 20 -32.23 -41.03 -4.76
CA ASN A 20 -32.00 -40.33 -3.48
C ASN A 20 -31.43 -38.91 -3.71
N PRO A 21 -31.59 -37.97 -2.77
CA PRO A 21 -31.98 -36.61 -3.08
C PRO A 21 -30.88 -35.61 -2.72
N ASN A 22 -30.66 -34.60 -3.55
CA ASN A 22 -29.95 -33.40 -3.11
C ASN A 22 -30.99 -32.31 -2.77
N PRO A 23 -31.05 -31.84 -1.51
CA PRO A 23 -32.12 -30.95 -1.02
C PRO A 23 -32.03 -29.49 -1.53
N TRP A 24 -31.40 -29.26 -2.68
CA TRP A 24 -31.02 -27.91 -3.15
C TRP A 24 -31.73 -27.46 -4.42
N THR A 25 -32.71 -28.22 -4.92
CA THR A 25 -33.46 -27.85 -6.13
C THR A 25 -34.94 -27.63 -5.84
N MET A 26 -35.26 -26.58 -5.10
CA MET A 26 -36.61 -25.99 -5.13
C MET A 26 -36.56 -24.48 -5.42
N ARG A 27 -36.81 -24.22 -6.70
CA ARG A 27 -37.74 -23.21 -7.23
C ARG A 27 -37.52 -21.74 -6.84
N ARG A 28 -37.02 -21.03 -7.85
CA ARG A 28 -37.35 -19.65 -8.22
C ARG A 28 -38.80 -19.24 -7.91
N SER A 29 -38.89 -17.92 -7.67
CA SER A 29 -40.00 -17.00 -7.87
C SER A 29 -41.04 -16.88 -6.76
N LEU A 30 -40.84 -15.88 -5.92
CA LEU A 30 -41.85 -14.84 -5.66
C LEU A 30 -41.12 -13.53 -5.39
N GLY A 31 -41.23 -12.61 -6.36
CA GLY A 31 -40.75 -11.26 -6.21
C GLY A 31 -41.61 -10.50 -5.21
N ARG A 32 -40.94 -9.73 -4.35
CA ARG A 32 -41.53 -8.53 -3.77
C ARG A 32 -40.44 -7.47 -3.75
N ALA A 33 -40.65 -6.45 -4.57
CA ALA A 33 -39.83 -5.27 -4.66
C ALA A 33 -39.70 -4.64 -3.27
N LEU A 34 -38.56 -4.84 -2.62
CA LEU A 34 -38.08 -3.92 -1.60
C LEU A 34 -37.32 -2.85 -2.35
N VAL A 35 -38.00 -1.72 -2.56
CA VAL A 35 -37.38 -0.47 -3.02
C VAL A 35 -36.12 -0.27 -2.19
N GLY A 36 -34.98 -0.42 -2.86
CA GLY A 36 -33.67 -0.22 -2.27
C GLY A 36 -33.60 1.19 -1.72
N ARG A 37 -33.74 1.31 -0.40
CA ARG A 37 -33.33 2.50 0.32
C ARG A 37 -31.81 2.56 0.18
N ARG A 38 -31.35 3.29 -0.85
CA ARG A 38 -29.93 3.64 -1.01
C ARG A 38 -29.49 4.19 0.35
N PRO A 39 -28.45 3.63 0.99
CA PRO A 39 -27.92 4.28 2.17
C PRO A 39 -27.58 5.71 1.76
N ALA A 40 -28.09 6.69 2.50
CA ALA A 40 -27.66 8.07 2.35
C ALA A 40 -26.13 8.03 2.37
N ALA A 41 -25.50 8.60 1.34
CA ALA A 41 -24.06 8.56 1.17
C ALA A 41 -23.39 8.92 2.50
N ALA A 42 -22.83 7.92 3.18
CA ALA A 42 -22.15 8.12 4.44
C ALA A 42 -21.03 9.13 4.16
N ALA A 43 -21.18 10.35 4.70
CA ALA A 43 -20.20 11.39 4.59
C ALA A 43 -18.86 10.80 5.05
N GLN A 44 -17.95 10.61 4.11
CA GLN A 44 -16.65 10.00 4.41
C GLN A 44 -15.97 10.91 5.44
N PRO A 45 -15.46 10.36 6.56
CA PRO A 45 -14.81 11.16 7.58
C PRO A 45 -13.64 11.91 6.92
N ARG A 46 -13.74 13.25 6.90
CA ARG A 46 -12.70 14.10 6.32
C ARG A 46 -11.49 14.04 7.24
N ARG A 47 -10.39 13.46 6.76
CA ARG A 47 -9.12 13.48 7.48
C ARG A 47 -8.50 14.87 7.31
N TYR A 48 -8.58 15.69 8.34
CA TYR A 48 -7.98 17.02 8.37
C TYR A 48 -6.48 17.00 8.71
N LEU A 49 -5.88 15.81 8.87
CA LEU A 49 -4.50 15.64 9.30
C LEU A 49 -3.75 14.69 8.37
N ASN A 50 -2.74 15.24 7.68
CA ASN A 50 -1.71 14.48 6.97
C ASN A 50 -0.38 14.72 7.68
N LEU A 51 -0.07 13.87 8.66
CA LEU A 51 1.17 13.96 9.42
C LEU A 51 2.24 13.15 8.71
N HIS A 52 3.41 13.75 8.46
CA HIS A 52 4.54 13.01 7.90
C HIS A 52 5.02 11.94 8.88
N GLU A 53 5.55 10.82 8.38
CA GLU A 53 6.04 9.70 9.21
C GLU A 53 7.00 10.16 10.32
N PHE A 54 7.90 11.09 10.00
CA PHE A 54 8.84 11.69 10.96
C PHE A 54 8.14 12.46 12.08
N GLN A 55 7.09 13.23 11.75
CA GLN A 55 6.32 14.01 12.73
C GLN A 55 5.52 13.09 13.65
N SER A 56 4.90 12.04 13.10
CA SER A 56 4.18 11.02 13.89
C SER A 56 5.12 10.30 14.86
N LYS A 57 6.31 9.89 14.38
CA LYS A 57 7.33 9.24 15.20
C LYS A 57 7.82 10.15 16.33
N ALA A 58 8.10 11.41 16.04
CA ALA A 58 8.52 12.38 17.07
C ALA A 58 7.46 12.57 18.16
N LEU A 59 6.16 12.56 17.82
CA LEU A 59 5.08 12.64 18.80
C LEU A 59 5.03 11.38 19.68
N LEU A 60 5.07 10.20 19.08
CA LEU A 60 5.05 8.92 19.80
C LEU A 60 6.25 8.76 20.74
N ALA A 61 7.44 9.19 20.31
CA ALA A 61 8.64 9.21 21.15
C ALA A 61 8.43 10.04 22.44
N ARG A 62 7.77 11.21 22.33
CA ARG A 62 7.48 12.08 23.49
C ARG A 62 6.57 11.41 24.52
N PHE A 63 5.73 10.47 24.10
CA PHE A 63 4.84 9.71 24.97
C PHE A 63 5.43 8.35 25.41
N GLY A 64 6.74 8.15 25.22
CA GLY A 64 7.44 6.94 25.68
C GLY A 64 7.14 5.68 24.87
N VAL A 65 6.51 5.81 23.70
CA VAL A 65 6.32 4.69 22.79
C VAL A 65 7.64 4.43 22.06
N PRO A 66 8.18 3.19 22.07
CA PRO A 66 9.39 2.87 21.33
C PRO A 66 9.14 3.07 19.84
N VAL A 67 9.82 4.04 19.26
CA VAL A 67 9.77 4.34 17.83
C VAL A 67 11.18 4.31 17.26
N GLN A 68 11.28 3.89 16.01
CA GLN A 68 12.55 3.91 15.31
C GLN A 68 13.05 5.36 15.18
N PRO A 69 14.25 5.69 15.70
CA PRO A 69 14.82 7.02 15.59
C PRO A 69 15.18 7.28 14.13
N GLY A 70 14.31 7.96 13.39
CA GLY A 70 14.60 8.44 12.04
C GLY A 70 15.00 9.90 12.08
N ARG A 71 15.95 10.32 11.24
CA ARG A 71 16.25 11.75 11.03
C ARG A 71 16.21 12.11 9.55
N ALA A 72 15.72 13.31 9.26
CA ALA A 72 15.79 13.88 7.92
C ALA A 72 17.21 14.41 7.66
N ALA A 73 17.70 14.22 6.43
CA ALA A 73 18.99 14.72 5.98
C ALA A 73 18.77 15.71 4.83
N MET A 74 19.30 16.93 4.98
CA MET A 74 19.19 17.96 3.94
C MET A 74 20.35 17.92 2.95
N THR A 75 21.45 17.26 3.31
CA THR A 75 22.66 17.10 2.49
C THR A 75 23.22 15.67 2.66
N GLY A 76 24.02 15.18 1.71
CA GLY A 76 24.74 13.92 1.85
C GLY A 76 25.63 13.88 3.09
N VAL A 77 26.30 15.00 3.41
CA VAL A 77 27.14 15.17 4.59
C VAL A 77 26.34 15.02 5.88
N THR A 78 25.20 15.70 5.99
CA THR A 78 24.29 15.54 7.13
C THR A 78 23.79 14.11 7.24
N GLY A 79 23.50 13.45 6.11
CA GLY A 79 23.08 12.05 6.10
C GLY A 79 24.14 11.10 6.67
N ARG A 80 25.42 11.33 6.34
CA ARG A 80 26.55 10.59 6.89
C ARG A 80 26.68 10.79 8.40
N MET A 81 26.66 12.04 8.88
CA MET A 81 26.77 12.34 10.31
C MET A 81 25.65 11.67 11.10
N VAL A 82 24.41 11.72 10.59
CA VAL A 82 23.27 11.03 11.21
C VAL A 82 23.50 9.51 11.24
N ALA A 83 24.05 8.91 10.18
CA ALA A 83 24.35 7.48 10.18
C ALA A 83 25.43 7.13 11.22
N GLU A 84 26.46 7.96 11.37
CA GLU A 84 27.50 7.80 12.39
C GLU A 84 26.92 7.92 13.81
N GLU A 85 26.10 8.93 14.08
CA GLU A 85 25.39 9.08 15.38
C GLU A 85 24.50 7.87 15.70
N LEU A 86 23.81 7.31 14.69
CA LEU A 86 22.95 6.15 14.88
C LEU A 86 23.74 4.86 15.15
N LEU A 87 24.94 4.71 14.57
CA LEU A 87 25.86 3.60 14.89
C LEU A 87 26.33 3.64 16.35
N GLU A 88 26.52 4.84 16.89
CA GLU A 88 26.96 5.02 18.28
C GLU A 88 25.83 4.75 19.29
N GLN A 89 24.58 5.07 18.91
CA GLN A 89 23.41 4.98 19.80
C GLN A 89 22.78 3.60 19.85
N ASP A 90 22.71 2.92 18.71
CA ASP A 90 22.15 1.58 18.57
C ASP A 90 23.20 0.71 17.86
N GLU A 91 23.41 -0.53 18.30
CA GLU A 91 24.23 -1.55 17.59
C GLU A 91 23.57 -1.99 16.26
N THR A 92 23.10 -1.03 15.47
CA THR A 92 22.42 -1.23 14.20
C THR A 92 23.44 -1.39 13.09
N SER A 93 23.33 -2.49 12.34
CA SER A 93 24.28 -2.80 11.25
C SER A 93 23.81 -2.33 9.88
N GLU A 94 22.57 -1.85 9.77
CA GLU A 94 21.95 -1.47 8.49
C GLU A 94 21.08 -0.22 8.64
N PHE A 95 21.02 0.59 7.59
CA PHE A 95 20.23 1.81 7.46
C PHE A 95 19.30 1.70 6.27
N VAL A 96 18.18 2.42 6.33
CA VAL A 96 17.25 2.61 5.23
C VAL A 96 17.20 4.09 4.88
N VAL A 97 17.70 4.41 3.69
CA VAL A 97 17.60 5.74 3.07
C VAL A 97 16.29 5.78 2.29
N LYS A 98 15.39 6.70 2.68
CA LYS A 98 14.08 6.89 2.05
C LYS A 98 13.97 8.29 1.47
N ALA A 99 13.50 8.37 0.24
CA ALA A 99 12.99 9.58 -0.37
C ALA A 99 11.81 10.13 0.44
N GLN A 100 11.84 11.43 0.72
CA GLN A 100 10.76 12.20 1.34
C GLN A 100 10.14 13.09 0.26
N ILE A 101 8.95 12.67 -0.17
CA ILE A 101 8.05 13.41 -1.07
C ILE A 101 6.63 13.37 -0.50
N HIS A 102 5.78 14.34 -0.84
CA HIS A 102 4.40 14.42 -0.34
C HIS A 102 3.45 13.40 -1.01
N ALA A 103 3.97 12.55 -1.89
CA ALA A 103 3.25 11.43 -2.48
C ALA A 103 3.73 10.05 -1.99
N GLY A 104 2.90 9.03 -2.21
CA GLY A 104 3.22 7.62 -1.97
C GLY A 104 3.85 6.94 -3.19
N GLY A 105 4.02 5.61 -3.13
CA GLY A 105 4.57 4.83 -4.26
C GLY A 105 6.08 4.94 -4.47
N ARG A 106 6.80 5.54 -3.51
CA ARG A 106 8.23 5.88 -3.57
C ARG A 106 9.14 4.71 -3.95
N GLY A 107 8.87 3.51 -3.45
CA GLY A 107 9.70 2.32 -3.72
C GLY A 107 9.70 1.87 -5.19
N LYS A 108 8.72 2.30 -5.99
CA LYS A 108 8.62 2.02 -7.43
C LYS A 108 8.76 3.28 -8.28
N GLY A 109 9.17 4.39 -7.69
CA GLY A 109 9.39 5.65 -8.41
C GLY A 109 10.75 5.67 -9.08
N ASP A 110 10.85 6.40 -10.18
CA ASP A 110 12.09 6.62 -10.92
C ASP A 110 12.50 8.09 -10.78
N PHE A 111 13.78 8.33 -10.54
CA PHE A 111 14.33 9.68 -10.49
C PHE A 111 14.72 10.17 -11.88
N THR A 112 14.74 11.48 -12.06
CA THR A 112 15.12 12.15 -13.31
C THR A 112 16.57 11.88 -13.75
N ASN A 113 17.46 11.53 -12.83
CA ASN A 113 18.86 11.19 -13.11
C ASN A 113 19.07 9.71 -13.52
N GLY A 114 17.99 8.93 -13.65
CA GLY A 114 18.04 7.49 -13.95
C GLY A 114 18.20 6.59 -12.72
N PHE A 115 18.28 7.16 -11.52
CA PHE A 115 18.27 6.40 -10.27
C PHE A 115 16.88 5.82 -10.03
N ARG A 116 16.79 4.55 -9.63
CA ARG A 116 15.49 3.85 -9.50
C ARG A 116 15.22 3.45 -8.06
N GLY A 117 14.00 3.75 -7.61
CA GLY A 117 13.53 3.44 -6.28
C GLY A 117 13.83 4.57 -5.30
N GLY A 118 12.82 4.97 -4.52
CA GLY A 118 12.96 5.95 -3.45
C GLY A 118 13.26 5.31 -2.08
N VAL A 119 13.65 4.03 -2.02
CA VAL A 119 13.94 3.32 -0.76
C VAL A 119 15.14 2.40 -0.98
N HIS A 120 16.25 2.71 -0.35
CA HIS A 120 17.51 1.96 -0.46
C HIS A 120 18.02 1.57 0.92
N MET A 121 18.71 0.43 0.99
CA MET A 121 19.40 -0.01 2.19
C MET A 121 20.88 0.30 2.05
N ALA A 122 21.51 0.71 3.14
CA ALA A 122 22.93 1.00 3.23
C ALA A 122 23.47 0.37 4.51
N ARG A 123 24.72 -0.07 4.52
CA ARG A 123 25.39 -0.60 5.73
C ARG A 123 26.45 0.35 6.25
N LEU A 124 27.03 1.14 5.35
CA LEU A 124 28.12 2.05 5.67
C LEU A 124 27.64 3.51 5.63
N PRO A 125 28.12 4.37 6.54
CA PRO A 125 27.84 5.81 6.48
C PRO A 125 28.25 6.45 5.14
N GLY A 126 29.30 5.93 4.49
CA GLY A 126 29.72 6.37 3.16
C GLY A 126 28.71 6.04 2.05
N GLU A 127 28.01 4.90 2.13
CA GLU A 127 26.93 4.54 1.20
C GLU A 127 25.72 5.46 1.41
N VAL A 128 25.40 5.80 2.66
CA VAL A 128 24.34 6.75 2.99
C VAL A 128 24.61 8.10 2.33
N HIS A 129 25.85 8.60 2.37
CA HIS A 129 26.23 9.85 1.70
C HIS A 129 25.91 9.81 0.20
N GLN A 130 26.36 8.76 -0.49
CA GLN A 130 26.16 8.61 -1.94
C GLN A 130 24.68 8.50 -2.32
N LEU A 131 23.90 7.74 -1.54
CA LEU A 131 22.46 7.61 -1.76
C LEU A 131 21.72 8.94 -1.52
N CYS A 132 22.09 9.66 -0.46
CA CYS A 132 21.52 10.98 -0.19
C CYS A 132 21.84 11.97 -1.33
N ASP A 133 23.09 12.03 -1.81
CA ASP A 133 23.47 12.91 -2.93
C ASP A 133 22.75 12.52 -4.24
N ALA A 134 22.52 11.23 -4.48
CA ALA A 134 21.79 10.77 -5.65
C ALA A 134 20.29 11.09 -5.60
N MET A 135 19.70 11.24 -4.40
CA MET A 135 18.28 11.52 -4.21
C MET A 135 17.97 13.01 -4.01
N LEU A 136 18.86 13.73 -3.31
CA LEU A 136 18.67 15.12 -2.94
C LEU A 136 18.75 16.04 -4.18
N GLY A 137 17.79 16.96 -4.27
CA GLY A 137 17.71 17.89 -5.39
C GLY A 137 17.20 17.26 -6.70
N GLN A 138 16.93 15.96 -6.70
CA GLN A 138 16.35 15.25 -7.85
C GLN A 138 14.84 15.19 -7.74
N ARG A 139 14.17 15.01 -8.88
CA ARG A 139 12.71 14.84 -8.93
C ARG A 139 12.37 13.36 -9.00
N LEU A 140 11.52 12.90 -8.07
CA LEU A 140 11.01 11.53 -8.04
C LEU A 140 9.67 11.45 -8.77
N VAL A 141 9.67 10.73 -9.89
CA VAL A 141 8.48 10.46 -10.69
C VAL A 141 7.82 9.19 -10.15
N THR A 142 6.56 9.31 -9.75
CA THR A 142 5.73 8.20 -9.29
C THR A 142 4.40 8.23 -10.02
N LYS A 143 3.63 7.14 -9.95
CA LYS A 143 2.25 7.11 -10.45
C LYS A 143 1.35 8.18 -9.84
N GLN A 144 1.72 8.72 -8.67
CA GLN A 144 0.91 9.68 -7.91
C GLN A 144 1.38 11.14 -8.08
N THR A 145 2.65 11.37 -8.40
CA THR A 145 3.20 12.73 -8.66
C THR A 145 3.03 13.18 -10.10
N GLY A 146 2.82 12.26 -11.04
CA GLY A 146 2.70 12.58 -12.46
C GLY A 146 4.06 12.79 -13.15
N PRO A 147 4.08 13.18 -14.44
CA PRO A 147 5.30 13.21 -15.27
C PRO A 147 6.32 14.26 -14.83
N GLU A 148 5.88 15.30 -14.14
CA GLU A 148 6.72 16.36 -13.58
C GLU A 148 7.56 15.88 -12.39
N GLY A 149 7.12 14.83 -11.68
CA GLY A 149 7.72 14.39 -10.43
C GLY A 149 7.65 15.44 -9.32
N GLU A 150 8.17 15.10 -8.15
CA GLU A 150 8.26 16.02 -7.00
C GLU A 150 9.71 16.09 -6.51
N LEU A 151 10.14 17.28 -6.08
CA LEU A 151 11.47 17.48 -5.53
C LEU A 151 11.65 16.61 -4.28
N CYS A 152 12.67 15.78 -4.29
CA CYS A 152 12.93 14.82 -3.23
C CYS A 152 13.87 15.39 -2.16
N SER A 153 13.47 15.24 -0.91
CA SER A 153 14.37 15.33 0.25
C SER A 153 14.78 13.93 0.70
N ALA A 154 15.91 13.74 1.39
CA ALA A 154 16.32 12.42 1.88
C ALA A 154 16.04 12.29 3.39
N GLY A 155 15.65 11.09 3.81
CA GLY A 155 15.52 10.74 5.22
C GLY A 155 16.17 9.40 5.52
N LEU A 156 16.85 9.32 6.66
CA LEU A 156 17.51 8.11 7.14
C LEU A 156 16.75 7.52 8.32
N VAL A 157 16.61 6.20 8.32
CA VAL A 157 16.10 5.45 9.48
C VAL A 157 17.00 4.22 9.67
N PRO A 158 17.46 3.91 10.90
CA PRO A 158 18.17 2.67 11.16
C PRO A 158 17.21 1.49 10.94
N ARG A 159 17.74 0.41 10.36
CA ARG A 159 17.00 -0.84 10.17
C ARG A 159 17.13 -1.63 11.46
N GLN A 160 16.04 -1.71 12.23
CA GLN A 160 16.00 -2.64 13.36
C GLN A 160 16.03 -4.09 12.86
N GLY A 161 17.00 -4.86 13.36
CA GLY A 161 16.79 -6.27 13.65
C GLY A 161 15.71 -6.39 14.73
N GLY A 162 14.89 -7.45 14.67
CA GLY A 162 13.63 -7.61 15.39
C GLY A 162 13.58 -7.00 16.79
N ILE A 163 12.45 -6.35 17.06
CA ILE A 163 11.99 -5.83 18.36
C ILE A 163 12.54 -6.72 19.49
N ALA A 164 13.61 -6.26 20.17
CA ALA A 164 14.07 -6.91 21.38
C ALA A 164 12.95 -6.72 22.42
N SER A 165 12.29 -7.82 22.77
CA SER A 165 11.30 -7.94 23.83
C SER A 165 11.98 -8.37 25.13
#